data_AF-A0A5D4XTX6-F1
#
_entry.id   AF-A0A5D4XTX6-F1
#
_cell.length_a   1.000
_cell.length_b   1.000
_cell.length_c   1.000
_cell.angle_alpha   90.00
_cell.angle_beta   90.00
_cell.angle_gamma   90.00
#
_symmetry.space_group_name_H-M   'P 1'
#
loop_
_entity.id
_entity.type
_entity.pdbx_description
1 polymer ?
#
loop_
_entity_poly.entity_id
_entity_poly.type
_entity_poly.pdbx_seq_one_letter_code
_entity_poly.pdbx_strand_id
1 'polypeptide(L)'
;MSADAPPVDLEDALAVVGYGAAALDQALEARLADALDHAPAAALVMRLEELRRAMLADDPRASRRGIGLIGRLMGRDVHAETEAAQLRDRLGVLLAQADREAGALRNRVVMQKALQSEVRQAVARIDATIATARGWLDAHPDAGATQGIVASPRQRLQQRLQQLDTVQASWSIGADQLALLRDQSLELLARYQRIRDVLLPAWRQHALGDAALAGGRRALAAADAQAAIESEVAAMAGTLDPQPAPPQARE
;
A
#
# COMPACT_ATOMS: atom_id res chain seq x y z
N MET A 1 23.81 18.03 -34.64
CA MET A 1 24.08 18.89 -33.47
C MET A 1 25.51 18.58 -33.06
N SER A 2 26.40 19.57 -33.07
CA SER A 2 27.85 19.38 -32.97
C SER A 2 28.24 18.62 -31.69
N ALA A 3 28.86 17.45 -31.84
CA ALA A 3 29.35 16.62 -30.73
C ALA A 3 30.52 17.26 -29.95
N ASP A 4 30.89 18.49 -30.29
CA ASP A 4 32.08 19.20 -29.83
C ASP A 4 31.75 20.28 -28.79
N ALA A 5 30.49 20.71 -28.69
CA ALA A 5 30.10 21.76 -27.74
C ALA A 5 29.99 21.19 -26.31
N PRO A 6 30.55 21.87 -25.28
CA PRO A 6 30.45 21.41 -23.90
C PRO A 6 28.99 21.39 -23.41
N PRO A 7 28.61 20.40 -22.58
CA PRO A 7 27.25 20.28 -22.04
C PRO A 7 26.92 21.40 -21.04
N VAL A 8 27.94 22.09 -20.54
CA VAL A 8 27.85 23.22 -19.61
C VAL A 8 29.11 24.08 -19.75
N ASP A 9 29.01 25.38 -19.51
CA ASP A 9 30.19 26.24 -19.40
C ASP A 9 31.01 25.83 -18.16
N LEU A 10 32.23 25.31 -18.39
CA LEU A 10 33.10 24.81 -17.33
C LEU A 10 33.75 25.96 -16.55
N GLU A 11 33.94 27.12 -17.18
CA GLU A 11 34.56 28.28 -16.53
C GLU A 11 33.57 28.99 -15.61
N ASP A 12 32.27 28.89 -15.89
CA ASP A 12 31.21 29.32 -14.98
C ASP A 12 30.95 28.26 -13.89
N ALA A 13 31.51 28.51 -12.71
CA ALA A 13 31.31 27.65 -11.54
C ALA A 13 29.82 27.49 -11.15
N LEU A 14 28.98 28.52 -11.35
CA LEU A 14 27.55 28.43 -11.06
C LEU A 14 26.83 27.54 -12.08
N ALA A 15 27.21 27.62 -13.35
CA ALA A 15 26.68 26.72 -14.38
C ALA A 15 27.00 25.26 -14.05
N VAL A 16 28.23 24.96 -13.64
CA VAL A 16 28.64 23.61 -13.23
C VAL A 16 27.84 23.10 -12.02
N VAL A 17 27.66 23.94 -10.99
CA VAL A 17 26.85 23.57 -9.80
C VAL A 17 25.38 23.38 -10.16
N GLY A 18 24.85 24.22 -11.05
CA GLY A 18 23.48 24.15 -11.55
C GLY A 18 23.24 23.04 -12.58
N TYR A 19 24.28 22.34 -13.01
CA TYR A 19 24.15 21.29 -14.02
C TYR A 19 23.14 20.22 -13.59
N GLY A 20 22.23 19.88 -14.49
CA GLY A 20 21.14 18.93 -14.26
C GLY A 20 20.03 19.41 -13.32
N ALA A 21 20.03 20.68 -12.85
CA ALA A 21 18.97 21.19 -12.00
C ALA A 21 17.58 21.13 -12.67
N ALA A 22 17.51 21.35 -13.99
CA ALA A 22 16.26 21.22 -14.75
C ALA A 22 15.72 19.77 -14.84
N ALA A 23 16.57 18.76 -14.60
CA ALA A 23 16.15 17.36 -14.53
C ALA A 23 15.61 16.99 -13.14
N LEU A 24 15.91 17.79 -12.12
CA LEU A 24 15.43 17.62 -10.75
C LEU A 24 14.09 18.35 -10.56
N ASP A 25 13.11 17.63 -10.03
CA ASP A 25 11.85 18.20 -9.54
C ASP A 25 11.85 18.13 -8.01
N GLN A 26 11.94 19.29 -7.36
CA GLN A 26 11.95 19.37 -5.89
C GLN A 26 10.60 18.99 -5.26
N ALA A 27 9.49 19.17 -5.98
CA ALA A 27 8.18 18.77 -5.47
C ALA A 27 7.98 17.24 -5.51
N LEU A 28 8.75 16.54 -6.36
CA LEU A 28 8.65 15.10 -6.52
C LEU A 28 9.04 14.34 -5.25
N GLU A 29 10.06 14.81 -4.52
CA GLU A 29 10.52 14.17 -3.28
C GLU A 29 9.44 14.20 -2.19
N ALA A 30 8.81 15.36 -1.97
CA ALA A 30 7.71 15.48 -1.01
C ALA A 30 6.50 14.62 -1.39
N ARG A 31 6.16 14.56 -2.68
CA ARG A 31 5.07 13.72 -3.20
C ARG A 31 5.40 12.23 -3.07
N LEU A 32 6.65 11.83 -3.29
CA LEU A 32 7.12 10.46 -3.11
C LEU A 32 7.04 10.06 -1.63
N ALA A 33 7.52 10.90 -0.72
CA ALA A 33 7.43 10.66 0.71
C ALA A 33 5.97 10.52 1.17
N ASP A 34 5.08 11.42 0.72
CA ASP A 34 3.64 11.28 0.97
C ASP A 34 3.13 9.94 0.45
N ALA A 35 3.42 9.59 -0.80
CA ALA A 35 2.90 8.40 -1.48
C ALA A 35 3.33 7.06 -0.85
N LEU A 36 4.42 7.05 -0.09
CA LEU A 36 4.90 5.91 0.68
C LEU A 36 4.16 5.71 2.01
N ASP A 37 3.25 6.61 2.40
CA ASP A 37 2.40 6.43 3.58
C ASP A 37 1.42 5.26 3.39
N HIS A 38 1.35 4.40 4.41
CA HIS A 38 0.55 3.18 4.50
C HIS A 38 -0.79 3.39 5.21
N ALA A 39 -1.08 4.60 5.70
CA ALA A 39 -2.29 4.90 6.48
C ALA A 39 -3.61 4.42 5.83
N PRO A 40 -3.84 4.55 4.50
CA PRO A 40 -5.07 4.04 3.89
C PRO A 40 -5.23 2.52 3.98
N ALA A 41 -4.13 1.77 3.88
CA ALA A 41 -4.16 0.32 4.00
C ALA A 41 -4.41 -0.11 5.45
N ALA A 42 -3.77 0.56 6.41
CA ALA A 42 -3.98 0.34 7.84
C ALA A 42 -5.42 0.66 8.26
N ALA A 43 -6.01 1.73 7.74
CA ALA A 43 -7.40 2.11 8.02
C ALA A 43 -8.38 1.00 7.59
N LEU A 44 -8.20 0.43 6.38
CA LEU A 44 -9.03 -0.68 5.91
C LEU A 44 -8.91 -1.90 6.83
N VAL A 45 -7.69 -2.33 7.17
CA VAL A 45 -7.48 -3.49 8.05
C VAL A 45 -8.11 -3.27 9.43
N MET A 46 -7.94 -2.08 10.01
CA MET A 46 -8.56 -1.72 11.29
C MET A 46 -10.10 -1.81 11.22
N ARG A 47 -10.73 -1.35 10.13
CA ARG A 47 -12.19 -1.49 9.94
C ARG A 47 -12.62 -2.95 9.84
N LEU A 48 -11.83 -3.80 9.18
CA LEU A 48 -12.14 -5.23 9.07
C LEU A 48 -11.97 -5.97 10.41
N GLU A 49 -11.01 -5.56 11.24
CA GLU A 49 -10.88 -6.03 12.61
C GLU A 49 -12.07 -5.63 13.50
N GLU A 50 -12.65 -4.45 13.28
CA GLU A 50 -13.89 -4.04 13.95
C GLU A 50 -15.10 -4.85 13.48
N LEU A 51 -15.21 -5.10 12.17
CA LEU A 51 -16.24 -5.98 11.60
C LEU A 51 -16.15 -7.38 12.22
N ARG A 52 -14.96 -7.96 12.25
CA ARG A 52 -14.68 -9.29 12.85
C ARG A 52 -15.07 -9.32 14.32
N ARG A 53 -14.69 -8.29 15.10
CA ARG A 53 -15.05 -8.19 16.53
C ARG A 53 -16.57 -8.09 16.74
N ALA A 54 -17.28 -7.35 15.89
CA ALA A 54 -18.74 -7.26 15.96
C ALA A 54 -19.41 -8.61 15.68
N MET A 55 -18.88 -9.39 14.72
CA MET A 55 -19.36 -10.74 14.44
C MET A 55 -19.16 -11.71 15.63
N LEU A 56 -18.06 -11.56 16.37
CA LEU A 56 -17.75 -12.37 17.55
C LEU A 56 -18.54 -12.00 18.80
N ALA A 57 -18.79 -10.70 19.01
CA ALA A 57 -19.46 -10.20 20.21
C ALA A 57 -20.93 -10.63 20.31
N ASP A 58 -21.60 -10.77 19.16
CA ASP A 58 -23.03 -11.09 19.08
C ASP A 58 -23.28 -12.55 18.63
N ASP A 59 -22.38 -13.51 18.98
CA ASP A 59 -22.49 -14.91 18.55
C ASP A 59 -23.87 -15.51 18.93
N PRO A 60 -24.76 -15.75 17.95
CA PRO A 60 -26.13 -16.21 18.19
C PRO A 60 -26.19 -17.61 18.83
N ARG A 61 -25.06 -18.31 18.87
CA ARG A 61 -24.90 -19.67 19.43
C ARG A 61 -24.95 -19.70 20.96
N ALA A 62 -24.60 -18.61 21.64
CA ALA A 62 -24.76 -18.52 23.10
C ALA A 62 -26.23 -18.38 23.49
N SER A 63 -27.00 -17.61 22.71
CA SER A 63 -28.42 -17.35 22.94
C SER A 63 -29.31 -18.56 22.57
N ARG A 64 -28.97 -19.33 21.52
CA ARG A 64 -29.85 -20.40 20.99
C ARG A 64 -29.76 -21.77 21.66
N ARG A 65 -28.73 -22.06 22.47
CA ARG A 65 -28.53 -23.39 23.08
C ARG A 65 -29.57 -23.77 24.16
N GLY A 66 -30.45 -22.85 24.57
CA GLY A 66 -31.44 -23.08 25.64
C GLY A 66 -32.91 -23.08 25.22
N ILE A 67 -33.25 -23.14 23.93
CA ILE A 67 -34.63 -22.88 23.48
C ILE A 67 -35.47 -24.17 23.47
N GLY A 68 -36.09 -24.49 24.60
CA GLY A 68 -37.22 -25.40 24.69
C GLY A 68 -38.51 -24.79 24.14
N LEU A 69 -39.49 -25.64 23.78
CA LEU A 69 -40.78 -25.26 23.19
C LEU A 69 -41.54 -24.15 23.97
N ILE A 70 -41.29 -24.06 25.28
CA ILE A 70 -41.92 -23.10 26.20
C ILE A 70 -41.32 -21.68 26.05
N GLY A 71 -40.07 -21.54 25.60
CA GLY A 71 -39.44 -20.24 25.37
C GLY A 71 -40.05 -19.46 24.20
N ARG A 72 -40.50 -20.18 23.15
CA ARG A 72 -41.09 -19.56 21.94
C ARG A 72 -42.45 -18.91 22.18
N LEU A 73 -43.22 -19.42 23.15
CA LEU A 73 -44.53 -18.88 23.50
C LEU A 73 -44.49 -17.63 24.39
N MET A 74 -43.34 -17.30 25.00
CA MET A 74 -43.17 -16.16 25.92
C MET A 74 -42.51 -14.91 25.30
N GLY A 75 -42.60 -14.70 23.98
CA GLY A 75 -42.07 -13.48 23.34
C GLY A 75 -40.54 -13.40 23.21
N ARG A 76 -39.82 -14.48 23.54
CA ARG A 76 -38.36 -14.57 23.36
C ARG A 76 -37.93 -14.67 21.89
N ASP A 77 -38.82 -15.12 21.00
CA ASP A 77 -38.56 -15.11 19.55
C ASP A 77 -38.48 -13.68 19.00
N VAL A 78 -39.28 -12.75 19.53
CA VAL A 78 -39.21 -11.32 19.18
C VAL A 78 -37.88 -10.73 19.65
N HIS A 79 -37.41 -11.10 20.84
CA HIS A 79 -36.09 -10.67 21.32
C HIS A 79 -34.94 -11.18 20.43
N ALA A 80 -34.94 -12.47 20.06
CA ALA A 80 -33.93 -13.03 19.16
C ALA A 80 -33.97 -12.39 17.75
N GLU A 81 -35.16 -12.05 17.26
CA GLU A 81 -35.32 -11.33 15.99
C GLU A 81 -34.82 -9.89 16.07
N THR A 82 -35.07 -9.19 17.19
CA THR A 82 -34.55 -7.83 17.42
C THR A 82 -33.03 -7.81 17.57
N GLU A 83 -32.42 -8.78 18.27
CA GLU A 83 -30.96 -8.93 18.37
C GLU A 83 -30.35 -9.19 16.99
N ALA A 84 -30.95 -10.08 16.21
CA ALA A 84 -30.52 -10.35 14.84
C ALA A 84 -30.70 -9.14 13.90
N ALA A 85 -31.70 -8.28 14.13
CA ALA A 85 -31.88 -7.03 13.40
C ALA A 85 -30.80 -6.00 13.76
N GLN A 86 -30.55 -5.79 15.06
CA GLN A 86 -29.52 -4.87 15.55
C GLN A 86 -28.12 -5.26 15.05
N LEU A 87 -27.79 -6.56 15.06
CA LEU A 87 -26.54 -7.05 14.50
C LEU A 87 -26.45 -6.79 12.98
N ARG A 88 -27.53 -7.02 12.22
CA ARG A 88 -27.56 -6.72 10.78
C ARG A 88 -27.29 -5.25 10.49
N ASP A 89 -27.90 -4.36 11.27
CA ASP A 89 -27.73 -2.91 11.11
C ASP A 89 -26.31 -2.49 11.45
N ARG A 90 -25.77 -2.98 12.58
CA ARG A 90 -24.38 -2.71 13.00
C ARG A 90 -23.36 -3.19 11.96
N LEU A 91 -23.53 -4.41 11.44
CA LEU A 91 -22.67 -4.95 10.38
C LEU A 91 -22.81 -4.15 9.08
N GLY A 92 -24.02 -3.67 8.76
CA GLY A 92 -24.25 -2.78 7.63
C GLY A 92 -23.46 -1.48 7.73
N VAL A 93 -23.45 -0.85 8.91
CA VAL A 93 -22.67 0.37 9.16
C VAL A 93 -21.16 0.11 9.04
N LEU A 94 -20.67 -0.96 9.65
CA LEU A 94 -19.24 -1.33 9.58
C LEU A 94 -18.80 -1.67 8.15
N LEU A 95 -19.66 -2.35 7.39
CA LEU A 95 -19.38 -2.64 5.99
C LEU A 95 -19.33 -1.37 5.13
N ALA A 96 -20.26 -0.45 5.34
CA ALA A 96 -20.26 0.85 4.66
C ALA A 96 -19.02 1.70 5.01
N GLN A 97 -18.48 1.57 6.22
CA GLN A 97 -17.20 2.17 6.60
C GLN A 97 -16.02 1.50 5.89
N ALA A 98 -15.95 0.16 5.90
CA ALA A 98 -14.92 -0.57 5.19
C ALA A 98 -14.94 -0.29 3.67
N ASP A 99 -16.12 -0.09 3.09
CA ASP A 99 -16.27 0.29 1.68
C ASP A 99 -15.63 1.65 1.37
N ARG A 100 -15.75 2.61 2.28
CA ARG A 100 -15.11 3.92 2.14
C ARG A 100 -13.59 3.80 2.22
N GLU A 101 -13.06 3.05 3.18
CA GLU A 101 -11.61 2.83 3.30
C GLU A 101 -11.05 2.08 2.09
N ALA A 102 -11.77 1.07 1.59
CA ALA A 102 -11.40 0.38 0.36
C ALA A 102 -11.45 1.33 -0.85
N GLY A 103 -12.39 2.26 -0.89
CA GLY A 103 -12.44 3.33 -1.89
C GLY A 103 -11.21 4.25 -1.84
N ALA A 104 -10.84 4.70 -0.63
CA ALA A 104 -9.66 5.51 -0.42
C ALA A 104 -8.36 4.77 -0.84
N LEU A 105 -8.24 3.50 -0.49
CA LEU A 105 -7.11 2.66 -0.88
C LEU A 105 -7.02 2.46 -2.41
N ARG A 106 -8.14 2.26 -3.11
CA ARG A 106 -8.17 2.21 -4.58
C ARG A 106 -7.68 3.52 -5.21
N ASN A 107 -8.14 4.65 -4.70
CA ASN A 107 -7.69 5.96 -5.18
C ASN A 107 -6.18 6.12 -4.96
N ARG A 108 -5.69 5.68 -3.81
CA ARG A 108 -4.26 5.69 -3.48
C ARG A 108 -3.43 4.85 -4.46
N VAL A 109 -3.88 3.64 -4.79
CA VAL A 109 -3.24 2.76 -5.78
C VAL A 109 -3.10 3.45 -7.15
N VAL A 110 -4.13 4.17 -7.59
CA VAL A 110 -4.09 4.92 -8.86
C VAL A 110 -3.07 6.05 -8.79
N MET A 111 -3.07 6.82 -7.70
CA MET A 111 -2.11 7.91 -7.48
C MET A 111 -0.66 7.40 -7.41
N GLN A 112 -0.41 6.32 -6.69
CA GLN A 112 0.91 5.68 -6.60
C GLN A 112 1.39 5.22 -7.98
N LYS A 113 0.52 4.64 -8.82
CA LYS A 113 0.88 4.23 -10.18
C LYS A 113 1.25 5.42 -11.07
N ALA A 114 0.50 6.52 -11.01
CA ALA A 114 0.80 7.73 -11.77
C ALA A 114 2.15 8.32 -11.34
N LEU A 115 2.34 8.49 -10.02
CA LEU A 115 3.58 9.01 -9.46
C LEU A 115 4.78 8.11 -9.77
N GLN A 116 4.63 6.78 -9.71
CA GLN A 116 5.68 5.85 -10.10
C GLN A 116 6.15 6.11 -11.54
N SER A 117 5.22 6.36 -12.47
CA SER A 117 5.58 6.69 -13.86
C SER A 117 6.33 8.02 -13.94
N GLU A 118 5.89 9.05 -13.20
CA GLU A 118 6.57 10.35 -13.13
C GLU A 118 8.01 10.21 -12.59
N VAL A 119 8.19 9.45 -11.50
CA VAL A 119 9.51 9.20 -10.91
C VAL A 119 10.42 8.44 -11.90
N ARG A 120 9.91 7.40 -12.58
CA ARG A 120 10.70 6.68 -13.59
C ARG A 120 11.12 7.57 -14.76
N GLN A 121 10.25 8.49 -15.19
CA GLN A 121 10.61 9.48 -16.22
C GLN A 121 11.68 10.45 -15.71
N ALA A 122 11.58 10.91 -14.47
CA ALA A 122 12.59 11.79 -13.86
C ALA A 122 13.96 11.08 -13.74
N VAL A 123 13.97 9.83 -13.30
CA VAL A 123 15.16 8.96 -13.27
C VAL A 123 15.80 8.86 -14.67
N ALA A 124 15.01 8.62 -15.71
CA ALA A 124 15.52 8.54 -17.09
C ALA A 124 16.09 9.89 -17.60
N ARG A 125 15.49 11.02 -17.22
CA ARG A 125 16.01 12.37 -17.56
C ARG A 125 17.36 12.64 -16.88
N ILE A 126 17.49 12.27 -15.61
CA ILE A 126 18.75 12.40 -14.87
C ILE A 126 19.81 11.51 -15.51
N ASP A 127 19.48 10.26 -15.83
CA ASP A 127 20.37 9.29 -16.49
C ASP A 127 20.92 9.84 -17.82
N ALA A 128 20.04 10.34 -18.68
CA ALA A 128 20.44 10.94 -19.96
C ALA A 128 21.34 12.19 -19.77
N THR A 129 21.05 13.01 -18.75
CA THR A 129 21.86 14.19 -18.41
C THR A 129 23.26 13.80 -17.94
N ILE A 130 23.36 12.75 -17.12
CA ILE A 130 24.63 12.21 -16.64
C ILE A 130 25.42 11.58 -17.79
N ALA A 131 24.78 10.74 -18.60
CA ALA A 131 25.40 10.07 -19.73
C ALA A 131 25.95 11.06 -20.75
N THR A 132 25.21 12.13 -21.03
CA THR A 132 25.66 13.21 -21.93
C THR A 132 26.94 13.87 -21.41
N ALA A 133 26.98 14.25 -20.13
CA ALA A 133 28.15 14.89 -19.56
C ALA A 133 29.35 13.95 -19.45
N ARG A 134 29.15 12.70 -19.04
CA ARG A 134 30.20 11.67 -18.98
C ARG A 134 30.80 11.42 -20.37
N GLY A 135 29.94 11.17 -21.36
CA GLY A 135 30.39 10.93 -22.73
C GLY A 135 31.18 12.10 -23.31
N TRP A 136 30.77 13.34 -23.03
CA TRP A 136 31.54 14.51 -23.46
C TRP A 136 32.88 14.65 -22.70
N LEU A 137 32.90 14.41 -21.39
CA LEU A 137 34.13 14.44 -20.58
C LEU A 137 35.13 13.37 -20.99
N ASP A 138 34.67 12.19 -21.39
CA ASP A 138 35.51 11.09 -21.87
C ASP A 138 36.09 11.39 -23.25
N ALA A 139 35.32 12.06 -24.12
CA ALA A 139 35.80 12.53 -25.42
C ALA A 139 36.80 13.70 -25.31
N HIS A 140 36.75 14.48 -24.22
CA HIS A 140 37.58 15.67 -24.00
C HIS A 140 38.35 15.58 -22.67
N PRO A 141 39.41 14.75 -22.58
CA PRO A 141 40.12 14.49 -21.32
C PRO A 141 40.77 15.73 -20.71
N ASP A 142 41.26 16.65 -21.54
CA ASP A 142 41.97 17.86 -21.11
C ASP A 142 41.02 19.04 -20.78
N ALA A 143 39.73 18.93 -21.08
CA ALA A 143 38.78 20.00 -20.86
C ALA A 143 38.59 20.30 -19.37
N GLY A 144 38.78 21.57 -18.98
CA GLY A 144 38.66 22.02 -17.60
C GLY A 144 39.68 21.37 -16.65
N ALA A 145 40.76 20.79 -17.17
CA ALA A 145 41.84 20.18 -16.40
C ALA A 145 42.85 21.25 -15.99
N THR A 146 42.65 21.86 -14.82
CA THR A 146 43.60 22.81 -14.22
C THR A 146 44.36 22.15 -13.08
N GLN A 147 45.68 22.34 -13.04
CA GLN A 147 46.50 21.91 -11.90
C GLN A 147 46.47 23.02 -10.82
N GLY A 148 46.12 22.67 -9.58
CA GLY A 148 46.03 23.63 -8.48
C GLY A 148 45.51 23.02 -7.19
N ILE A 149 45.47 23.82 -6.13
CA ILE A 149 44.97 23.42 -4.79
C ILE A 149 43.43 23.33 -4.77
N VAL A 150 42.75 24.09 -5.63
CA VAL A 150 41.28 24.10 -5.74
C VAL A 150 40.83 23.07 -6.77
N ALA A 151 39.71 22.40 -6.52
CA ALA A 151 39.13 21.43 -7.44
C ALA A 151 38.93 22.06 -8.83
N SER A 152 39.43 21.42 -9.87
CA SER A 152 39.32 21.89 -11.25
C SER A 152 37.84 21.94 -11.71
N PRO A 153 37.49 22.76 -12.71
CA PRO A 153 36.16 22.72 -13.34
C PRO A 153 35.66 21.31 -13.66
N ARG A 154 36.54 20.48 -14.22
CA ARG A 154 36.26 19.08 -14.51
C ARG A 154 35.91 18.28 -13.25
N GLN A 155 36.70 18.42 -12.19
CA GLN A 155 36.45 17.73 -10.92
C GLN A 155 35.13 18.18 -10.27
N ARG A 156 34.80 19.47 -10.34
CA ARG A 156 33.51 19.97 -9.84
C ARG A 156 32.33 19.39 -10.62
N LEU A 157 32.43 19.30 -11.94
CA LEU A 157 31.40 18.65 -12.75
C LEU A 157 31.29 17.16 -12.40
N GLN A 158 32.40 16.43 -12.28
CA GLN A 158 32.39 15.02 -11.86
C GLN A 158 31.72 14.82 -10.50
N GLN A 159 32.03 15.67 -9.51
CA GLN A 159 31.37 15.65 -8.20
C GLN A 159 29.87 15.91 -8.32
N ARG A 160 29.47 16.85 -9.17
CA ARG A 160 28.06 17.14 -9.43
C ARG A 160 27.34 15.95 -10.08
N LEU A 161 27.97 15.26 -11.04
CA LEU A 161 27.42 14.06 -11.66
C LEU A 161 27.23 12.94 -10.63
N GLN A 162 28.19 12.75 -9.72
CA GLN A 162 28.09 11.78 -8.63
C GLN A 162 26.91 12.08 -7.68
N GLN A 163 26.65 13.35 -7.41
CA GLN A 163 25.47 13.77 -6.65
C GLN A 163 24.18 13.42 -7.40
N LEU A 164 24.12 13.67 -8.70
CA LEU A 164 22.97 13.31 -9.54
C LEU A 164 22.74 11.79 -9.59
N ASP A 165 23.79 10.97 -9.69
CA ASP A 165 23.67 9.49 -9.60
C ASP A 165 23.04 9.08 -8.25
N THR A 166 23.46 9.73 -7.16
CA THR A 166 22.93 9.43 -5.82
C THR A 166 21.44 9.72 -5.74
N VAL A 167 21.01 10.87 -6.27
CA VAL A 167 19.58 11.24 -6.33
C VAL A 167 18.80 10.28 -7.24
N GLN A 168 19.34 9.96 -8.42
CA GLN A 168 18.74 9.01 -9.35
C GLN A 168 18.52 7.65 -8.69
N ALA A 169 19.54 7.11 -8.01
CA ALA A 169 19.46 5.84 -7.31
C ALA A 169 18.39 5.85 -6.21
N SER A 170 18.35 6.93 -5.40
CA SER A 170 17.32 7.12 -4.37
C SER A 170 15.91 7.12 -4.96
N TRP A 171 15.69 7.86 -6.05
CA TRP A 171 14.40 7.91 -6.72
C TRP A 171 14.02 6.59 -7.40
N SER A 172 14.98 5.85 -7.93
CA SER A 172 14.74 4.50 -8.46
C SER A 172 14.23 3.56 -7.37
N ILE A 173 14.89 3.57 -6.20
CA ILE A 173 14.44 2.78 -5.04
C ILE A 173 13.03 3.20 -4.63
N GLY A 174 12.74 4.51 -4.57
CA GLY A 174 11.40 5.02 -4.28
C GLY A 174 10.34 4.53 -5.27
N ALA A 175 10.64 4.52 -6.57
CA ALA A 175 9.73 4.02 -7.59
C ALA A 175 9.44 2.52 -7.46
N ASP A 176 10.41 1.74 -7.00
CA ASP A 176 10.24 0.31 -6.75
C ASP A 176 9.47 0.05 -5.45
N GLN A 177 9.69 0.85 -4.40
CA GLN A 177 8.88 0.84 -3.18
C GLN A 177 7.41 1.17 -3.47
N LEU A 178 7.13 2.18 -4.31
CA LEU A 178 5.76 2.47 -4.76
C LEU A 178 5.13 1.29 -5.50
N ALA A 179 5.91 0.53 -6.28
CA ALA A 179 5.42 -0.67 -6.95
C ALA A 179 4.97 -1.73 -5.93
N LEU A 180 5.83 -2.01 -4.95
CA LEU A 180 5.59 -2.99 -3.90
C LEU A 180 4.35 -2.64 -3.07
N LEU A 181 4.25 -1.38 -2.62
CA LEU A 181 3.09 -0.91 -1.83
C LEU A 181 1.79 -1.01 -2.60
N ARG A 182 1.83 -0.70 -3.90
CA ARG A 182 0.67 -0.83 -4.77
C ARG A 182 0.24 -2.29 -4.88
N ASP A 183 1.18 -3.20 -5.08
CA ASP A 183 0.89 -4.62 -5.25
C ASP A 183 0.33 -5.22 -3.95
N GLN A 184 0.88 -4.84 -2.78
CA GLN A 184 0.31 -5.16 -1.46
C GLN A 184 -1.11 -4.61 -1.30
N SER A 185 -1.34 -3.35 -1.68
CA SER A 185 -2.66 -2.71 -1.60
C SER A 185 -3.70 -3.41 -2.49
N LEU A 186 -3.30 -3.87 -3.68
CA LEU A 186 -4.15 -4.66 -4.57
C LEU A 186 -4.52 -6.01 -3.96
N GLU A 187 -3.58 -6.67 -3.30
CA GLU A 187 -3.84 -7.92 -2.57
C GLU A 187 -4.85 -7.70 -1.44
N LEU A 188 -4.66 -6.66 -0.61
CA LEU A 188 -5.60 -6.29 0.46
C LEU A 188 -7.01 -6.02 -0.10
N LEU A 189 -7.11 -5.32 -1.22
CA LEU A 189 -8.39 -5.04 -1.88
C LEU A 189 -9.06 -6.32 -2.41
N ALA A 190 -8.29 -7.27 -2.95
CA ALA A 190 -8.82 -8.54 -3.42
C ALA A 190 -9.35 -9.40 -2.26
N ARG A 191 -8.61 -9.46 -1.15
CA ARG A 191 -9.04 -10.14 0.09
C ARG A 191 -10.31 -9.50 0.66
N TYR A 192 -10.36 -8.16 0.68
CA TYR A 192 -11.56 -7.44 1.09
C TYR A 192 -12.77 -7.76 0.21
N GLN A 193 -12.62 -7.77 -1.12
CA GLN A 193 -13.69 -8.16 -2.04
C GLN A 193 -14.18 -9.58 -1.76
N ARG A 194 -13.26 -10.53 -1.51
CA ARG A 194 -13.63 -11.90 -1.13
C ARG A 194 -14.46 -11.94 0.16
N ILE A 195 -14.06 -11.19 1.19
CA ILE A 195 -14.82 -11.07 2.44
C ILE A 195 -16.21 -10.50 2.14
N ARG A 196 -16.27 -9.37 1.43
CA ARG A 196 -17.50 -8.61 1.16
C ARG A 196 -18.51 -9.40 0.33
N ASP A 197 -18.06 -10.03 -0.75
CA ASP A 197 -18.94 -10.55 -1.80
C ASP A 197 -19.24 -12.05 -1.62
N VAL A 198 -18.38 -12.78 -0.90
CA VAL A 198 -18.51 -14.24 -0.75
C VAL A 198 -18.69 -14.65 0.70
N LEU A 199 -17.72 -14.33 1.55
CA LEU A 199 -17.66 -14.90 2.90
C LEU A 199 -18.73 -14.31 3.83
N LEU A 200 -18.90 -12.98 3.81
CA LEU A 200 -19.86 -12.29 4.67
C LEU A 200 -21.31 -12.63 4.28
N PRO A 201 -21.73 -12.64 3.00
CA PRO A 201 -23.06 -13.10 2.63
C PRO A 201 -23.33 -14.55 3.01
N ALA A 202 -22.37 -15.46 2.79
CA ALA A 202 -22.49 -16.87 3.18
C ALA A 202 -22.66 -17.01 4.70
N TRP A 203 -21.85 -16.30 5.48
CA TRP A 203 -21.99 -16.25 6.94
C TRP A 203 -23.38 -15.73 7.34
N ARG A 204 -23.86 -14.62 6.77
CA ARG A 204 -25.19 -14.05 7.08
C ARG A 204 -26.30 -15.05 6.79
N GLN A 205 -26.25 -15.75 5.66
CA GLN A 205 -27.24 -16.75 5.29
C GLN A 205 -27.32 -17.90 6.30
N HIS A 206 -26.17 -18.34 6.81
CA HIS A 206 -26.10 -19.49 7.72
C HIS A 206 -26.30 -19.13 9.20
N ALA A 207 -25.80 -17.97 9.64
CA ALA A 207 -25.89 -17.52 11.03
C ALA A 207 -27.24 -16.88 11.37
N LEU A 208 -27.86 -16.16 10.43
CA LEU A 208 -29.07 -15.37 10.67
C LEU A 208 -30.35 -15.97 10.07
N GLY A 209 -30.26 -17.08 9.33
CA GLY A 209 -31.43 -17.73 8.71
C GLY A 209 -32.32 -18.53 9.68
N ASP A 210 -33.61 -18.67 9.33
CA ASP A 210 -34.63 -19.35 10.14
C ASP A 210 -34.40 -20.86 10.30
N ALA A 211 -34.38 -21.31 11.56
CA ALA A 211 -33.69 -22.52 12.01
C ALA A 211 -34.55 -23.78 12.19
N ALA A 212 -35.66 -23.95 11.46
CA ALA A 212 -36.63 -24.98 11.84
C ALA A 212 -36.16 -26.45 11.63
N LEU A 213 -35.27 -26.78 10.68
CA LEU A 213 -34.95 -28.19 10.36
C LEU A 213 -33.47 -28.49 9.99
N ALA A 214 -32.58 -27.50 9.91
CA ALA A 214 -31.21 -27.66 9.39
C ALA A 214 -30.09 -27.15 10.32
N GLY A 215 -30.40 -26.94 11.61
CA GLY A 215 -29.58 -26.17 12.55
C GLY A 215 -28.10 -26.57 12.65
N GLY A 216 -27.78 -27.87 12.75
CA GLY A 216 -26.40 -28.33 12.93
C GLY A 216 -25.50 -28.09 11.70
N ARG A 217 -25.96 -28.42 10.49
CA ARG A 217 -25.18 -28.21 9.25
C ARG A 217 -25.00 -26.73 8.94
N ARG A 218 -26.01 -25.89 9.18
CA ARG A 218 -25.89 -24.43 9.01
C ARG A 218 -24.95 -23.80 10.05
N ALA A 219 -24.99 -24.29 11.30
CA ALA A 219 -24.09 -23.80 12.34
C ALA A 219 -22.61 -24.09 12.05
N LEU A 220 -22.32 -25.26 11.46
CA LEU A 220 -20.98 -25.61 10.96
C LEU A 220 -20.59 -24.70 9.78
N ALA A 221 -21.44 -24.57 8.75
CA ALA A 221 -21.15 -23.70 7.60
C ALA A 221 -20.92 -22.22 7.99
N ALA A 222 -21.66 -21.71 8.97
CA ALA A 222 -21.42 -20.37 9.53
C ALA A 222 -20.08 -20.27 10.27
N ALA A 223 -19.65 -21.33 10.96
CA ALA A 223 -18.36 -21.37 11.65
C ALA A 223 -17.21 -21.38 10.64
N ASP A 224 -17.35 -22.18 9.58
CA ASP A 224 -16.35 -22.27 8.50
C ASP A 224 -16.20 -20.92 7.78
N ALA A 225 -17.32 -20.26 7.44
CA ALA A 225 -17.29 -18.93 6.84
C ALA A 225 -16.67 -17.88 7.77
N GLN A 226 -16.94 -17.96 9.08
CA GLN A 226 -16.34 -17.06 10.06
C GLN A 226 -14.84 -17.28 10.20
N ALA A 227 -14.38 -18.53 10.32
CA ALA A 227 -12.96 -18.86 10.38
C ALA A 227 -12.21 -18.42 9.11
N ALA A 228 -12.85 -18.52 7.94
CA ALA A 228 -12.31 -17.99 6.69
C ALA A 228 -12.16 -16.46 6.72
N ILE A 229 -13.15 -15.72 7.24
CA ILE A 229 -13.04 -14.26 7.41
C ILE A 229 -11.91 -13.91 8.38
N GLU A 230 -11.82 -14.60 9.52
CA GLU A 230 -10.74 -14.39 10.51
C GLU A 230 -9.36 -14.63 9.90
N SER A 231 -9.20 -15.70 9.10
CA SER A 231 -7.96 -16.01 8.40
C SER A 231 -7.58 -14.93 7.38
N GLU A 232 -8.54 -14.40 6.61
CA GLU A 232 -8.27 -13.33 5.65
C GLU A 232 -7.85 -12.04 6.36
N VAL A 233 -8.56 -11.64 7.43
CA VAL A 233 -8.21 -10.42 8.18
C VAL A 233 -6.84 -10.56 8.86
N ALA A 234 -6.51 -11.73 9.41
CA ALA A 234 -5.19 -11.98 9.98
C ALA A 234 -4.08 -11.93 8.92
N ALA A 235 -4.32 -12.48 7.72
CA ALA A 235 -3.39 -12.38 6.60
C ALA A 235 -3.16 -10.92 6.19
N MET A 236 -4.23 -10.12 6.12
CA MET A 236 -4.15 -8.69 5.81
C MET A 236 -3.37 -7.89 6.87
N ALA A 237 -3.53 -8.22 8.16
CA ALA A 237 -2.74 -7.61 9.22
C ALA A 237 -1.25 -7.95 9.10
N GLY A 238 -0.93 -9.21 8.76
CA GLY A 238 0.45 -9.64 8.50
C GLY A 238 1.11 -8.96 7.29
N THR A 239 0.34 -8.50 6.31
CA THR A 239 0.87 -7.70 5.18
C THR A 239 1.36 -6.32 5.65
N LEU A 240 0.75 -5.75 6.68
CA LEU A 240 1.06 -4.41 7.18
C LEU A 240 2.18 -4.38 8.24
N ASP A 241 2.36 -5.48 8.95
CA ASP A 241 3.40 -5.64 9.98
C ASP A 241 4.46 -6.62 9.45
N PRO A 242 5.49 -6.14 8.73
CA PRO A 242 6.59 -7.01 8.32
C PRO A 242 7.34 -7.40 9.59
N GLN A 243 6.95 -8.52 10.22
CA GLN A 243 7.81 -9.14 11.22
C GLN A 243 9.18 -9.34 10.56
N PRO A 244 10.28 -8.85 11.17
CA PRO A 244 11.60 -9.15 10.67
C PRO A 244 11.76 -10.67 10.65
N ALA A 245 12.18 -11.22 9.51
CA ALA A 245 12.48 -12.64 9.39
C ALA A 245 13.37 -13.06 10.58
N PRO A 246 13.04 -14.17 11.29
CA PRO A 246 13.89 -14.64 12.37
C PRO A 246 15.32 -14.80 11.83
N PRO A 247 16.35 -14.39 12.59
CA PRO A 247 17.72 -14.51 12.13
C PRO A 247 17.95 -15.98 11.80
N GLN A 248 18.22 -16.26 10.52
CA GLN A 248 18.66 -17.57 10.09
C GLN A 248 19.91 -17.88 10.92
N ALA A 249 19.78 -18.86 11.81
CA ALA A 249 20.90 -19.39 12.54
C ALA A 249 21.92 -19.83 11.48
N ARG A 250 23.07 -19.16 11.45
CA ARG A 250 24.22 -19.64 10.70
C ARG A 250 24.67 -20.92 11.40
N GLU A 251 24.39 -22.06 10.79
CA GLU A 251 25.14 -23.30 11.02
C GLU A 251 26.55 -23.18 10.41
#